data_AF-A0A8S2ZGP9-F1
#
_entry.id   AF-A0A8S2ZGP9-F1
#
_cell.length_a   1.000
_cell.length_b   1.000
_cell.length_c   1.000
_cell.angle_alpha   90.00
_cell.angle_beta   90.00
_cell.angle_gamma   90.00
#
_symmetry.space_group_name_H-M   'P 1'
#
loop_
_entity.id
_entity.type
_entity.pdbx_description
1 polymer ?
#
loop_
_entity_poly.entity_id
_entity_poly.type
_entity_poly.pdbx_seq_one_letter_code
_entity_poly.pdbx_strand_id
1 'polypeptide(L)' 'KSLKMPGTNLTSEQTFFLAYAQTQCYQRQPISQLLRTQLGSYDERTALNAALIHMPEFAKAFECEARKNQCFD' A
#
# COMPACT_ATOMS: atom_id res chain seq x y z
N LYS A 1 17.02 11.58 16.43
CA LYS A 1 17.13 10.12 16.22
C LYS A 1 15.75 9.63 15.81
N SER A 2 15.58 9.04 14.63
CA SER A 2 14.30 8.48 14.19
C SER A 2 13.97 7.25 15.04
N LEU A 3 12.77 7.22 15.62
CA LEU A 3 12.30 6.07 16.40
C LEU A 3 11.98 4.94 15.42
N LYS A 4 12.67 3.80 15.56
CA LYS A 4 12.41 2.61 14.74
C LYS A 4 11.50 1.65 15.49
N MET A 5 10.59 0.99 14.77
CA MET A 5 9.71 -0.01 15.38
C MET A 5 10.54 -1.24 15.81
N PRO A 6 10.45 -1.68 17.09
CA PRO A 6 11.20 -2.84 17.57
C PRO A 6 10.95 -4.08 16.69
N GLY A 7 12.00 -4.83 16.38
CA GLY A 7 11.90 -6.00 15.50
C GLY A 7 11.87 -5.68 14.00
N THR A 8 11.93 -4.40 13.61
CA THR A 8 12.08 -3.98 12.22
C THR A 8 13.11 -2.88 12.07
N ASN A 9 13.51 -2.60 10.83
CA ASN A 9 14.38 -1.46 10.50
C ASN A 9 13.61 -0.22 10.02
N LEU A 10 12.29 -0.23 10.16
CA LEU A 10 11.39 0.81 9.64
C LEU A 10 11.32 2.02 10.57
N THR A 11 11.24 3.21 9.98
CA THR A 11 10.93 4.45 10.71
C THR A 11 9.45 4.49 11.10
N SER A 12 9.08 5.41 11.99
CA SER A 12 7.66 5.63 12.33
C SER A 12 6.80 5.97 11.11
N GLU A 13 7.31 6.76 10.16
CA GLU A 13 6.59 7.12 8.92
C GLU A 13 6.35 5.89 8.03
N GLN A 14 7.40 5.07 7.83
CA GLN A 14 7.27 3.82 7.07
C GLN A 14 6.32 2.84 7.77
N THR A 15 6.36 2.79 9.10
CA THR A 15 5.48 1.93 9.91
C THR A 15 4.02 2.37 9.80
N PHE A 16 3.73 3.66 9.74
CA PHE A 16 2.38 4.18 9.53
C PHE A 16 1.77 3.67 8.22
N PHE A 17 2.50 3.82 7.11
CA PHE A 17 2.03 3.36 5.81
C PHE A 17 1.94 1.83 5.73
N LEU A 18 2.87 1.11 6.37
CA LEU A 18 2.81 -0.35 6.47
C LEU A 18 1.55 -0.79 7.24
N ALA A 19 1.25 -0.16 8.37
CA ALA A 19 0.07 -0.48 9.18
C ALA A 19 -1.22 -0.24 8.38
N TYR A 20 -1.29 0.86 7.62
CA TYR A 20 -2.41 1.11 6.70
C TYR A 20 -2.52 0.01 5.63
N ALA A 21 -1.41 -0.34 4.96
CA ALA A 21 -1.39 -1.39 3.95
C ALA A 21 -1.85 -2.76 4.50
N GLN A 22 -1.47 -3.09 5.73
CA GLN A 22 -1.88 -4.32 6.40
C GLN A 22 -3.39 -4.42 6.60
N THR A 23 -4.11 -3.30 6.73
CA THR A 23 -5.59 -3.33 6.79
C THR A 23 -6.24 -3.79 5.49
N GLN A 24 -5.51 -3.74 4.37
CA GLN A 24 -5.95 -4.16 3.05
C GLN A 24 -5.41 -5.54 2.67
N CYS A 25 -4.64 -6.20 3.52
CA CYS A 25 -4.11 -7.53 3.23
C CYS A 25 -5.23 -8.57 3.24
N TYR A 26 -5.72 -8.93 2.05
CA TYR A 26 -6.75 -9.95 1.89
C TYR A 26 -6.62 -10.61 0.51
N GLN A 27 -6.86 -11.92 0.46
CA GLN A 27 -6.80 -12.70 -0.77
C GLN A 27 -8.18 -13.26 -1.11
N ARG A 28 -8.88 -12.64 -2.06
CA ARG A 28 -10.18 -13.13 -2.55
C ARG A 28 -10.03 -14.32 -3.47
N GLN A 29 -11.05 -15.20 -3.42
CA GLN A 29 -11.22 -16.21 -4.46
C GLN A 29 -11.50 -15.55 -5.81
N PRO A 30 -10.91 -16.04 -6.93
CA PRO A 30 -11.04 -15.40 -8.24
C PRO A 30 -12.48 -15.16 -8.69
N ILE A 31 -13.39 -16.12 -8.44
CA ILE A 31 -14.81 -16.00 -8.80
C ILE A 31 -15.50 -14.87 -8.03
N SER A 32 -15.22 -14.77 -6.73
CA SER A 32 -15.75 -13.68 -5.90
C SER A 32 -15.22 -12.32 -6.34
N GLN A 33 -13.93 -12.23 -6.67
CA GLN A 33 -13.33 -11.01 -7.19
C GLN A 33 -13.95 -10.60 -8.53
N LEU A 34 -14.14 -11.54 -9.46
CA LEU A 34 -14.79 -11.27 -10.75
C LEU A 34 -16.21 -10.70 -10.56
N LEU A 35 -17.04 -11.37 -9.74
CA LEU A 35 -18.41 -10.92 -9.48
C LEU A 35 -18.43 -9.50 -8.88
N ARG A 36 -17.58 -9.24 -7.90
CA ARG A 36 -17.46 -7.92 -7.28
C ARG A 36 -17.01 -6.86 -8.28
N THR A 37 -16.10 -7.20 -9.17
CA THR A 37 -15.58 -6.29 -10.20
C THR A 37 -16.67 -5.95 -11.21
N GLN A 38 -17.51 -6.92 -11.61
CA GLN A 38 -18.69 -6.68 -12.43
C GLN A 38 -19.73 -5.78 -11.76
N LEU A 39 -19.79 -5.80 -10.42
CA LEU A 39 -20.62 -4.89 -9.62
C LEU A 39 -19.96 -3.53 -9.35
N GLY A 40 -18.82 -3.23 -9.97
CA GLY A 40 -18.11 -1.95 -9.85
C GLY A 40 -17.22 -1.82 -8.61
N SER A 41 -16.94 -2.91 -7.89
CA SER A 41 -15.90 -2.91 -6.85
C SER A 41 -14.51 -3.08 -7.44
N TYR A 42 -13.49 -2.71 -6.67
CA TYR A 42 -12.08 -2.97 -6.95
C TYR A 42 -11.50 -3.97 -5.92
N ASP A 43 -10.41 -4.64 -6.28
CA ASP A 43 -9.64 -5.45 -5.35
C ASP A 43 -8.81 -4.59 -4.38
N GLU A 44 -8.31 -5.20 -3.32
CA GLU A 44 -7.57 -4.53 -2.26
C GLU A 44 -6.25 -3.93 -2.74
N ARG A 45 -5.54 -4.61 -3.67
CA ARG A 45 -4.27 -4.09 -4.20
C ARG A 45 -4.54 -2.82 -4.99
N THR A 46 -5.56 -2.82 -5.84
CA THR A 46 -5.98 -1.62 -6.57
C THR A 46 -6.39 -0.49 -5.62
N ALA A 47 -7.17 -0.79 -4.57
CA ALA A 47 -7.56 0.19 -3.55
C ALA A 47 -6.34 0.85 -2.88
N LEU A 48 -5.42 0.02 -2.38
CA LEU A 48 -4.25 0.45 -1.65
C LEU A 48 -3.33 1.31 -2.51
N ASN A 49 -3.06 0.86 -3.73
CA ASN A 49 -2.19 1.57 -4.66
C ASN A 49 -2.80 2.91 -5.09
N ALA A 50 -4.10 2.95 -5.38
CA ALA A 50 -4.79 4.20 -5.73
C ALA A 50 -4.79 5.22 -4.58
N ALA A 51 -4.85 4.77 -3.32
CA ALA A 51 -4.75 5.65 -2.17
C ALA A 51 -3.33 6.24 -1.99
N LEU A 52 -2.30 5.41 -2.16
CA LEU A 52 -0.92 5.80 -1.86
C LEU A 52 -0.21 6.53 -3.02
N ILE A 53 -0.59 6.29 -4.28
CA ILE A 53 0.09 6.86 -5.46
C ILE A 53 0.04 8.39 -5.51
N HIS A 54 -0.97 8.99 -4.88
CA HIS A 54 -1.14 10.44 -4.83
C HIS A 54 -0.57 11.09 -3.57
N MET A 55 0.06 10.33 -2.67
CA MET A 55 0.63 10.83 -1.42
C MET A 55 2.14 11.09 -1.56
N PRO A 56 2.59 12.36 -1.67
CA PRO A 56 4.01 12.67 -1.73
C PRO A 56 4.77 12.27 -0.45
N GLU A 57 4.09 12.20 0.69
CA GLU A 57 4.64 11.74 1.97
C GLU A 57 5.00 10.26 1.92
N PHE A 58 4.18 9.43 1.26
CA PHE A 58 4.48 8.03 1.03
C PHE A 58 5.72 7.88 0.16
N ALA A 59 5.77 8.63 -0.95
CA ALA A 59 6.91 8.63 -1.85
C ALA A 59 8.21 9.05 -1.13
N LYS A 60 8.12 10.05 -0.25
CA LYS A 60 9.24 10.51 0.56
C LYS A 60 9.67 9.48 1.61
N ALA A 61 8.72 8.83 2.30
CA ALA A 61 9.00 7.87 3.37
C ALA A 61 9.70 6.60 2.86
N PHE A 62 9.46 6.21 1.61
CA PHE A 62 10.07 5.04 0.96
C PHE A 62 11.10 5.40 -0.12
N GLU A 63 11.46 6.67 -0.25
CA GLU A 63 12.43 7.16 -1.22
C GLU A 63 12.11 6.71 -2.67
N CYS A 64 10.81 6.74 -3.02
CA CYS A 64 10.32 6.32 -4.32
C CYS A 64 10.87 7.22 -5.44
N GLU A 65 11.55 6.63 -6.43
CA GLU A 65 11.96 7.36 -7.63
C GLU A 65 10.73 7.71 -8.50
N ALA A 66 10.52 9.01 -8.72
CA ALA A 66 9.36 9.55 -9.46
C ALA A 66 9.19 9.05 -10.91
N ARG A 67 10.15 8.30 -11.48
CA ARG A 67 10.11 7.81 -12.87
C ARG A 67 10.02 6.30 -13.04
N LYS A 68 10.03 5.51 -11.95
CA LYS A 68 10.14 4.04 -12.09
C LYS A 68 8.89 3.26 -11.70
N ASN A 69 7.76 3.90 -11.34
CA ASN A 69 6.57 3.21 -10.77
C ASN A 69 6.91 2.22 -9.63
N GLN A 70 8.10 2.36 -9.05
CA GLN A 70 8.79 1.28 -8.31
C GLN A 70 8.23 1.03 -6.91
N CYS A 71 7.27 1.84 -6.48
CA CYS A 71 6.60 1.64 -5.20
C CYS A 71 5.28 0.88 -5.32
N PHE A 72 4.85 0.52 -6.54
CA PHE A 72 3.54 -0.12 -6.77
C PHE A 72 3.59 -1.38 -7.66
N ASP A 73 4.77 -1.72 -8.20
CA ASP A 73 5.03 -2.98 -8.93
C ASP A 73 5.23 -4.17 -7.98
#